data_AF-A0A2S1WI30-F1
#
_entry.id   AF-A0A2S1WI30-F1
#
_cell.length_a   1.000
_cell.length_b   1.000
_cell.length_c   1.000
_cell.angle_alpha   90.00
_cell.angle_beta   90.00
_cell.angle_gamma   90.00
#
_symmetry.space_group_name_H-M   'P 1'
#
loop_
_entity.id
_entity.type
_entity.pdbx_description
1 polymer ?
#
loop_
_entity_poly.entity_id
_entity_poly.type
_entity_poly.pdbx_seq_one_letter_code
_entity_poly.pdbx_strand_id
1 'polypeptide(L)' 'LPAQVRIALACCLNMCGGRPVHCSDIAILGRAKPQKPPFIENERRVGAKVCEVPLAIAACPTAAIKKPAKV' A
#
# COMPACT_ATOMS: atom_id res chain seq x y z
N LEU A 1 -22.07 -5.66 -26.46
CA LEU A 1 -21.75 -4.34 -25.85
C LEU A 1 -21.49 -3.36 -26.97
N PRO A 2 -22.05 -2.14 -26.94
CA PRO A 2 -21.96 -1.16 -28.03
C PRO A 2 -20.56 -0.54 -28.22
N ALA A 3 -19.65 -0.69 -27.26
CA ALA A 3 -18.24 -0.28 -27.37
C ALA A 3 -17.33 -1.30 -26.66
N GLN A 4 -16.02 -1.24 -26.94
CA GLN A 4 -15.04 -2.09 -26.26
C GLN A 4 -14.94 -1.69 -24.79
N VAL A 5 -15.35 -2.59 -23.90
CA VAL A 5 -15.19 -2.41 -22.45
C VAL A 5 -13.80 -2.91 -22.04
N ARG A 6 -13.04 -2.06 -21.37
CA ARG A 6 -11.70 -2.40 -20.86
C ARG A 6 -11.79 -2.69 -19.38
N ILE A 7 -11.47 -3.93 -19.03
CA ILE A 7 -11.39 -4.40 -17.65
C ILE A 7 -9.92 -4.51 -17.27
N ALA A 8 -9.53 -3.94 -16.13
CA ALA A 8 -8.18 -4.06 -15.60
C ALA A 8 -8.19 -4.47 -14.12
N LEU A 9 -7.17 -5.22 -13.74
CA LEU A 9 -6.97 -5.78 -12.41
C LEU A 9 -5.64 -5.29 -11.85
N ALA A 10 -5.66 -4.76 -10.63
CA ALA A 10 -4.46 -4.57 -9.82
C ALA A 10 -4.55 -5.37 -8.53
N CYS A 11 -3.47 -6.05 -8.18
CA CYS A 11 -3.36 -6.83 -6.94
C CYS A 11 -3.12 -5.94 -5.71
N CYS A 12 -2.61 -4.72 -5.90
CA CYS A 12 -2.36 -3.74 -4.85
C CYS A 12 -2.50 -2.30 -5.37
N LEU A 13 -2.51 -1.34 -4.45
CA LEU A 13 -2.63 0.11 -4.75
C LEU A 13 -1.50 0.67 -5.63
N ASN A 14 -0.41 -0.06 -5.82
CA ASN A 14 0.68 0.37 -6.69
C ASN A 14 0.33 0.27 -8.18
N MET A 15 -0.81 -0.35 -8.53
CA MET A 15 -1.39 -0.37 -9.88
C MET A 15 -0.38 -0.78 -10.97
N CYS A 16 0.41 -1.83 -10.72
CA CYS A 16 1.38 -2.35 -11.67
C CYS A 16 0.69 -3.07 -12.83
N GLY A 17 1.05 -2.74 -14.07
CA GLY A 17 0.58 -3.43 -15.27
C GLY A 17 0.70 -2.58 -16.54
N GLY A 18 0.51 -3.22 -17.70
CA GLY A 18 0.56 -2.54 -18.99
C GLY A 18 -0.67 -1.65 -19.29
N ARG A 19 -1.73 -1.74 -18.48
CA ARG A 19 -2.92 -0.87 -18.59
C ARG A 19 -3.20 -0.20 -17.24
N PRO A 20 -3.43 1.13 -17.21
CA PRO A 20 -3.72 1.83 -15.96
C PRO A 20 -5.11 1.42 -15.43
N VAL A 21 -5.15 0.88 -14.21
CA VAL A 21 -6.41 0.49 -13.55
C VAL A 21 -7.33 1.70 -13.31
N HIS A 22 -6.75 2.87 -13.03
CA HIS A 22 -7.51 4.11 -12.83
C HIS A 22 -8.14 4.69 -14.11
N CYS A 23 -7.78 4.20 -15.30
CA CYS A 23 -8.32 4.65 -16.59
C CYS A 23 -9.14 3.57 -17.32
N SER A 24 -9.52 2.50 -16.62
CA SER A 24 -10.31 1.41 -17.20
C SER A 24 -11.79 1.63 -16.91
N ASP A 25 -12.66 1.20 -17.83
CA ASP A 25 -14.11 1.31 -17.66
C ASP A 25 -14.59 0.55 -16.42
N ILE A 26 -13.95 -0.60 -16.16
CA ILE A 26 -14.16 -1.39 -14.95
C ILE A 26 -12.81 -1.74 -14.33
N ALA A 27 -12.64 -1.32 -13.08
CA ALA A 27 -11.41 -1.49 -12.31
C ALA A 27 -11.64 -2.45 -11.13
N ILE A 28 -10.83 -3.50 -11.05
CA ILE A 28 -10.82 -4.42 -9.89
C ILE A 28 -9.51 -4.20 -9.14
N LEU A 29 -9.61 -3.83 -7.85
CA LEU A 29 -8.46 -3.52 -7.01
C LEU A 29 -8.45 -4.38 -5.75
N GLY A 30 -7.40 -5.20 -5.60
CA GLY A 30 -7.05 -5.84 -4.35
C GLY A 30 -6.53 -4.80 -3.35
N ARG A 31 -7.31 -4.52 -2.30
CA ARG A 31 -6.90 -3.61 -1.21
C ARG A 31 -6.72 -4.39 0.08
N ALA A 32 -5.65 -4.11 0.81
CA ALA A 32 -5.57 -4.53 2.20
C ALA A 32 -6.75 -3.91 2.97
N LYS A 33 -7.42 -4.70 3.83
CA LYS A 33 -8.64 -4.27 4.52
C LYS A 33 -8.37 -2.95 5.27
N PRO A 34 -9.14 -1.88 5.04
CA PRO A 34 -8.85 -0.56 5.63
C PRO A 34 -8.79 -0.58 7.17
N GLN A 35 -9.53 -1.49 7.80
CA GLN A 35 -9.59 -1.65 9.25
C GLN A 35 -8.40 -2.42 9.85
N LYS A 36 -7.55 -3.07 9.04
CA LYS A 36 -6.45 -3.89 9.56
C LYS A 36 -5.12 -3.15 9.36
N PRO A 37 -4.59 -2.48 10.39
CA PRO A 37 -3.26 -1.90 10.33
C PRO A 37 -2.21 -3.01 10.12
N PRO A 38 -1.02 -2.67 9.60
CA PRO A 38 0.06 -3.64 9.45
C PRO A 38 0.43 -4.22 10.81
N PHE A 39 0.71 -5.53 10.84
CA PHE A 39 1.26 -6.16 12.03
C PHE A 39 2.70 -5.68 12.23
N ILE A 40 3.01 -5.17 13.43
CA ILE A 40 4.30 -4.56 13.75
C ILE A 40 5.12 -5.55 14.56
N GLU A 41 6.17 -6.08 13.97
CA GLU A 41 7.16 -6.93 14.65
C GLU A 41 8.27 -6.04 15.21
N ASN A 42 8.19 -5.73 16.51
CA ASN A 42 9.10 -4.78 17.15
C ASN A 42 10.55 -5.28 17.26
N GLU A 43 10.78 -6.60 17.32
CA GLU A 43 12.13 -7.17 17.41
C GLU A 43 12.98 -6.89 16.16
N ARG A 44 12.38 -7.04 14.97
CA ARG A 44 13.04 -6.74 13.69
C ARG A 44 13.14 -5.24 13.40
N ARG A 45 12.23 -4.44 13.97
CA ARG A 45 12.20 -2.97 13.83
C ARG A 45 13.19 -2.26 14.76
N VAL A 46 13.28 -2.65 16.02
CA VAL A 46 14.14 -2.02 17.04
C VAL A 46 15.60 -2.42 16.86
N GLY A 47 15.87 -3.62 16.32
CA GLY A 47 17.21 -4.05 15.96
C GLY A 47 17.80 -3.35 14.72
N ALA A 48 17.08 -2.41 14.09
CA ALA A 48 17.51 -1.63 12.92
C ALA A 48 18.10 -2.44 11.74
N LYS A 49 17.77 -3.73 11.61
CA LYS A 49 18.38 -4.62 10.59
C LYS A 49 17.67 -4.60 9.24
N VAL A 50 16.42 -4.13 9.16
CA VAL A 50 15.58 -4.30 7.96
C VAL A 50 14.94 -3.00 7.46
N CYS A 51 14.54 -2.09 8.36
CA CYS A 51 13.76 -0.91 7.98
C CYS A 51 14.37 0.37 8.53
N GLU A 52 14.60 1.34 7.65
CA GLU A 52 14.89 2.72 8.05
C GLU A 52 13.60 3.41 8.54
N VAL A 53 13.51 3.64 9.85
CA VAL A 53 12.37 4.29 10.50
C VAL A 53 11.94 5.62 9.84
N PRO A 54 12.85 6.54 9.43
CA PRO A 54 12.42 7.80 8.80
C PRO A 54 11.73 7.58 7.45
N LEU A 55 12.22 6.64 6.62
CA LEU A 55 11.60 6.30 5.34
C LEU A 55 10.22 5.67 5.52
N ALA A 56 10.08 4.78 6.51
CA ALA A 56 8.79 4.16 6.81
C ALA A 56 7.74 5.19 7.25
N ILE A 57 8.12 6.22 8.01
CA ILE A 57 7.23 7.32 8.40
C ILE A 57 6.85 8.16 7.17
N ALA A 58 7.82 8.52 6.33
CA ALA A 58 7.60 9.34 5.13
C ALA A 58 6.73 8.63 4.07
N ALA A 59 6.74 7.30 4.02
CA ALA A 59 5.93 6.53 3.09
C ALA A 59 4.42 6.54 3.38
N CYS A 60 3.99 6.92 4.59
CA CYS A 60 2.58 6.89 4.98
C CYS A 60 1.86 8.21 4.62
N PRO A 61 0.92 8.21 3.64
CA PRO A 61 0.25 9.44 3.20
C PRO A 61 -0.70 10.03 4.25
N THR A 62 -1.15 9.24 5.23
CA THR A 62 -2.05 9.66 6.31
C THR A 62 -1.31 9.94 7.62
N ALA A 63 0.03 9.90 7.63
CA ALA A 63 0.87 10.11 8.81
C ALA A 63 0.51 9.24 10.03
N ALA A 64 -0.06 8.05 9.80
CA ALA A 64 -0.46 7.13 10.88
C ALA A 64 0.73 6.50 11.62
N ILE A 65 1.91 6.47 10.99
CA ILE A 65 3.13 5.88 11.56
C ILE A 65 3.85 6.94 12.40
N LYS A 66 3.84 6.78 13.72
CA LYS A 66 4.54 7.68 14.65
C LYS A 66 5.97 7.21 14.91
N LYS A 67 6.84 8.16 15.28
CA LYS A 67 8.18 7.88 15.80
C LYS A 67 8.06 6.94 17.01
N PRO A 68 8.95 5.94 17.14
CA PRO A 68 8.99 5.15 18.36
C PRO A 68 9.22 6.11 19.54
N ALA A 69 8.37 6.01 20.57
CA ALA A 69 8.66 6.63 21.84
C ALA A 69 9.95 5.96 22.35
N LYS A 70 10.99 6.76 22.56
CA LYS A 70 12.23 6.33 23.16
C LYS A 70 11.89 5.64 24.49
N VAL A 71 12.14 4.33 24.58
CA VAL A 71 12.34 3.66 25.87
C VAL A 71 13.84 3.74 26.13
#